data_AF-A0A0G1NFJ9-F1
#
_entry.id   AF-A0A0G1NFJ9-F1
#
_cell.length_a   1.000
_cell.length_b   1.000
_cell.length_c   1.000
_cell.angle_alpha   90.00
_cell.angle_beta   90.00
_cell.angle_gamma   90.00
#
_symmetry.space_group_name_H-M   'P 1'
#
loop_
_entity.id
_entity.type
_entity.pdbx_description
1 polymer ?
#
loop_
_entity_poly.entity_id
_entity_poly.type
_entity_poly.pdbx_seq_one_letter_code
_entity_poly.pdbx_strand_id
1 'polypeptide(L)'
;MERLSRAAGKLGYRLENQFEGYLHDDSASSQTKDGVLEIGFPGPYKVKYRYNAKTNSYLRFRGGTPEIDKLIGRQVEAKNVVVMRAESRQIEGQYNDVAVEGRGKAAIYKNGEEIVGYWEKDKSDPKSKLYFFNSDGEIKFTSGQIWIEVVEPGQEVKWETQP
;
A
#
# COMPACT_ATOMS: atom_id res chain seq x y z
N MET A 1 12.28 -15.50 -11.36
CA MET A 1 13.45 -15.08 -10.55
C MET A 1 14.78 -15.31 -11.25
N GLU A 2 15.05 -16.49 -11.84
CA GLU A 2 16.36 -16.83 -12.44
C GLU A 2 16.91 -15.78 -13.44
N ARG A 3 16.08 -15.28 -14.35
CA ARG A 3 16.49 -14.26 -15.33
C ARG A 3 16.93 -12.93 -14.67
N LEU A 4 16.28 -12.54 -13.58
CA LEU A 4 16.64 -11.33 -12.81
C LEU A 4 17.99 -11.52 -12.12
N SER A 5 18.20 -12.65 -11.44
CA SER A 5 19.46 -12.97 -10.76
C SER A 5 20.65 -13.03 -11.74
N ARG A 6 20.45 -13.64 -12.92
CA ARG A 6 21.47 -13.71 -13.97
C ARG A 6 21.85 -12.32 -14.49
N ALA A 7 20.86 -11.46 -14.74
CA ALA A 7 21.10 -10.10 -15.20
C ALA A 7 21.83 -9.28 -14.13
N ALA A 8 21.43 -9.40 -12.86
CA ALA A 8 22.11 -8.75 -11.74
C ALA A 8 23.59 -9.15 -11.65
N GLY A 9 23.90 -10.44 -11.76
CA GLY A 9 25.28 -10.93 -11.79
C GLY A 9 26.08 -10.37 -12.98
N LYS A 10 25.50 -10.34 -14.18
CA LYS A 10 26.15 -9.78 -15.38
C LYS A 10 26.45 -8.28 -15.24
N LEU A 11 25.56 -7.52 -14.59
CA LEU A 11 25.71 -6.08 -14.37
C LEU A 11 26.50 -5.72 -13.10
N GLY A 12 26.96 -6.72 -12.34
CA GLY A 12 27.72 -6.50 -11.10
C GLY A 12 26.88 -5.93 -9.95
N TYR A 13 25.56 -6.12 -9.98
CA TYR A 13 24.68 -5.70 -8.87
C TYR A 13 24.84 -6.63 -7.66
N ARG A 14 24.74 -6.03 -6.47
CA ARG A 14 24.71 -6.77 -5.20
C ARG A 14 23.42 -7.58 -5.11
N LEU A 15 23.52 -8.83 -4.66
CA LEU A 15 22.38 -9.74 -4.44
C LEU A 15 21.88 -9.72 -2.99
N GLU A 16 22.65 -9.09 -2.09
CA GLU A 16 22.36 -8.99 -0.66
C GLU A 16 22.33 -7.53 -0.23
N ASN A 17 21.57 -7.25 0.81
CA ASN A 17 21.44 -5.92 1.41
C ASN A 17 21.18 -6.03 2.92
N GLN A 18 21.23 -4.89 3.61
CA GLN A 18 20.88 -4.73 5.02
C GLN A 18 19.63 -3.87 5.17
N PHE A 19 18.65 -4.02 4.27
CA PHE A 19 17.42 -3.25 4.31
C PHE A 19 16.57 -3.67 5.51
N GLU A 20 16.21 -2.68 6.32
CA GLU A 20 15.26 -2.87 7.42
C GLU A 20 13.84 -2.66 6.91
N GLY A 21 13.04 -3.74 6.97
CA GLY A 21 11.63 -3.71 6.59
C GLY A 21 10.77 -2.87 7.55
N TYR A 22 9.45 -2.90 7.33
CA TYR A 22 8.51 -2.28 8.25
C TYR A 22 8.40 -3.07 9.56
N LEU A 23 8.02 -2.36 10.63
CA LEU A 23 7.67 -2.98 11.91
C LEU A 23 6.36 -3.77 11.77
N HIS A 24 6.24 -4.86 12.54
CA HIS A 24 5.05 -5.71 12.52
C HIS A 24 4.50 -5.96 13.94
N ASP A 25 3.18 -6.10 14.02
CA ASP A 25 2.44 -6.47 15.22
C ASP A 25 1.19 -7.27 14.85
N ASP A 26 1.14 -8.51 15.33
CA ASP A 26 0.07 -9.47 15.06
C ASP A 26 -0.97 -9.56 16.19
N SER A 27 -0.98 -8.58 17.11
CA SER A 27 -2.12 -8.38 18.01
C SER A 27 -3.35 -7.97 17.18
N ALA A 28 -4.15 -8.97 16.82
CA ALA A 28 -5.43 -8.75 16.17
C ALA A 28 -6.45 -8.22 17.19
N SER A 29 -7.15 -7.15 16.84
CA SER A 29 -8.32 -6.68 17.59
C SER A 29 -9.44 -7.72 17.46
N SER A 30 -10.01 -8.17 18.58
CA SER A 30 -10.99 -9.26 18.62
C SER A 30 -12.41 -8.86 18.22
N GLN A 31 -12.63 -7.61 17.79
CA GLN A 31 -13.96 -7.03 17.57
C GLN A 31 -14.11 -6.30 16.22
N THR A 32 -13.35 -6.68 15.20
CA THR A 32 -13.39 -5.97 13.91
C THR A 32 -14.49 -6.52 13.03
N LYS A 33 -15.12 -5.65 12.25
CA LYS A 33 -16.20 -5.98 11.33
C LYS A 33 -15.68 -6.03 9.90
N ASP A 34 -16.40 -6.72 9.03
CA ASP A 34 -16.16 -6.63 7.58
C ASP A 34 -16.25 -5.16 7.12
N GLY A 35 -15.60 -4.83 6.02
CA GLY A 35 -15.57 -3.45 5.55
C GLY A 35 -15.16 -3.30 4.09
N VAL A 36 -15.40 -2.12 3.54
CA VAL A 36 -15.13 -1.80 2.14
C VAL A 36 -14.34 -0.50 2.05
N LEU A 37 -13.17 -0.58 1.41
CA LEU A 37 -12.36 0.57 1.02
C LEU A 37 -12.55 0.82 -0.47
N GLU A 38 -13.05 1.99 -0.85
CA GLU A 38 -13.09 2.45 -2.24
C GLU A 38 -12.08 3.57 -2.47
N ILE A 39 -11.33 3.46 -3.58
CA ILE A 39 -10.35 4.47 -4.01
C ILE A 39 -10.81 4.99 -5.38
N GLY A 40 -11.01 6.30 -5.47
CA GLY A 40 -11.71 6.96 -6.56
C GLY A 40 -10.97 7.04 -7.91
N PHE A 41 -10.11 6.07 -8.24
CA PHE A 41 -9.54 5.98 -9.57
C PHE A 41 -10.65 5.82 -10.64
N PRO A 42 -10.53 6.48 -11.79
CA PRO A 42 -11.63 6.56 -12.75
C PRO A 42 -11.81 5.27 -13.56
N GLY A 43 -13.07 5.00 -13.95
CA GLY A 43 -13.45 4.02 -14.95
C GLY A 43 -12.88 2.60 -14.68
N PRO A 44 -12.21 1.98 -15.67
CA PRO A 44 -11.70 0.61 -15.54
C PRO A 44 -10.59 0.47 -14.48
N TYR A 45 -10.06 1.59 -13.99
CA TYR A 45 -9.00 1.63 -12.99
C TYR A 45 -9.55 1.74 -11.56
N LYS A 46 -10.87 1.84 -11.37
CA LYS A 46 -11.48 1.91 -10.03
C LYS A 46 -10.99 0.76 -9.16
N VAL A 47 -10.43 1.08 -8.00
CA VAL A 47 -9.92 0.11 -7.03
C VAL A 47 -10.87 0.03 -5.84
N LYS A 48 -11.11 -1.20 -5.39
CA LYS A 48 -11.85 -1.49 -4.17
C LYS A 48 -11.17 -2.61 -3.41
N TYR A 49 -11.17 -2.53 -2.10
CA TYR A 49 -10.84 -3.64 -1.22
C TYR A 49 -12.05 -4.01 -0.37
N ARG A 50 -12.26 -5.32 -0.20
CA ARG A 50 -13.22 -5.84 0.79
C ARG A 50 -12.44 -6.51 1.90
N TYR A 51 -12.51 -5.93 3.08
CA TYR A 51 -11.98 -6.53 4.29
C TYR A 51 -12.91 -7.64 4.77
N ASN A 52 -12.30 -8.78 5.13
CA ASN A 52 -12.96 -9.90 5.76
C ASN A 52 -12.36 -10.12 7.15
N ALA A 53 -13.16 -9.94 8.20
CA ALA A 53 -12.72 -10.07 9.58
C ALA A 53 -12.29 -11.50 9.93
N LYS A 54 -12.93 -12.51 9.33
CA LYS A 54 -12.61 -13.93 9.56
C LYS A 54 -11.22 -14.31 9.03
N THR A 55 -10.83 -13.81 7.86
CA THR A 55 -9.50 -14.08 7.28
C THR A 55 -8.48 -13.00 7.64
N ASN A 56 -8.93 -11.91 8.26
CA ASN A 56 -8.18 -10.69 8.50
C ASN A 56 -7.39 -10.27 7.25
N SER A 57 -8.08 -10.15 6.10
CA SER A 57 -7.47 -9.77 4.83
C SER A 57 -8.39 -8.91 3.96
N TYR A 58 -7.77 -8.14 3.08
CA TYR A 58 -8.39 -7.24 2.12
C TYR A 58 -8.32 -7.86 0.72
N LEU A 59 -9.46 -8.31 0.20
CA LEU A 59 -9.58 -8.82 -1.17
C LEU A 59 -9.68 -7.66 -2.16
N ARG A 60 -8.79 -7.63 -3.15
CA ARG A 60 -8.68 -6.54 -4.14
C ARG A 60 -9.61 -6.75 -5.33
N PHE A 61 -10.27 -5.68 -5.76
CA PHE A 61 -11.10 -5.59 -6.95
C PHE A 61 -10.59 -4.43 -7.82
N ARG A 62 -10.54 -4.64 -9.14
CA ARG A 62 -10.20 -3.61 -10.12
C ARG A 62 -11.24 -3.59 -11.23
N GLY A 63 -11.72 -2.40 -11.59
CA GLY A 63 -12.75 -2.23 -12.62
C GLY A 63 -14.07 -2.94 -12.31
N GLY A 64 -14.35 -3.20 -11.02
CA GLY A 64 -15.56 -3.89 -10.56
C GLY A 64 -15.45 -5.42 -10.45
N THR A 65 -14.35 -6.03 -10.91
CA THR A 65 -14.14 -7.48 -10.84
C THR A 65 -13.05 -7.87 -9.84
N PRO A 66 -13.09 -9.07 -9.25
CA PRO A 66 -11.97 -9.62 -8.48
C PRO A 66 -10.66 -9.54 -9.27
N GLU A 67 -9.61 -9.00 -8.69
CA GLU A 67 -8.29 -9.00 -9.33
C GLU A 67 -7.61 -10.35 -9.09
N ILE A 68 -7.45 -11.17 -10.12
CA ILE A 68 -6.91 -12.53 -10.02
C ILE A 68 -5.44 -12.55 -10.41
N ASP A 69 -4.59 -13.10 -9.54
CA ASP A 69 -3.23 -13.47 -9.88
C ASP A 69 -3.26 -14.63 -10.89
N LYS A 70 -2.78 -14.36 -12.10
CA LYS A 70 -2.83 -15.33 -13.21
C LYS A 70 -1.98 -16.58 -12.98
N LEU A 71 -0.92 -16.49 -12.17
CA LEU A 71 0.00 -17.60 -11.93
C LEU A 71 -0.64 -18.65 -11.02
N ILE A 72 -1.31 -18.20 -9.95
CA ILE A 72 -1.85 -19.07 -8.90
C ILE A 72 -3.37 -19.22 -8.95
N GLY A 73 -4.07 -18.43 -9.78
CA GLY A 73 -5.52 -18.48 -9.92
C GLY A 73 -6.29 -18.02 -8.67
N ARG A 74 -5.63 -17.27 -7.78
CA ARG A 74 -6.23 -16.74 -6.55
C ARG A 74 -6.45 -15.24 -6.66
N GLN A 75 -7.47 -14.74 -5.97
CA GLN A 75 -7.68 -13.30 -5.87
C GLN A 75 -6.52 -12.67 -5.10
N VAL A 76 -6.05 -11.52 -5.58
CA VAL A 76 -5.07 -10.69 -4.90
C VAL A 76 -5.63 -10.26 -3.55
N GLU A 77 -4.87 -10.52 -2.50
CA GLU A 77 -5.22 -10.16 -1.13
C GLU A 77 -4.07 -9.43 -0.43
N ALA A 78 -4.40 -8.55 0.50
CA ALA A 78 -3.42 -7.86 1.35
C ALA A 78 -3.81 -7.96 2.82
N LYS A 79 -2.84 -7.89 3.72
CA LYS A 79 -3.08 -7.73 5.17
C LYS A 79 -3.19 -6.26 5.56
N ASN A 80 -2.54 -5.39 4.78
CA ASN A 80 -2.52 -3.96 5.00
C ASN A 80 -2.69 -3.25 3.66
N VAL A 81 -3.49 -2.18 3.65
CA VAL A 81 -3.58 -1.25 2.54
C VAL A 81 -3.20 0.13 3.05
N VAL A 82 -2.31 0.82 2.35
CA VAL A 82 -1.95 2.20 2.66
C VAL A 82 -2.40 3.07 1.51
N VAL A 83 -3.15 4.11 1.82
CA VAL A 83 -3.43 5.20 0.88
C VAL A 83 -2.44 6.32 1.20
N MET A 84 -1.44 6.48 0.34
CA MET A 84 -0.39 7.49 0.43
C MET A 84 -0.77 8.68 -0.45
N ARG A 85 -0.94 9.88 0.14
CA ARG A 85 -1.28 11.09 -0.62
C ARG A 85 -0.01 11.84 -1.03
N ALA A 86 0.24 11.96 -2.33
CA ALA A 86 1.41 12.65 -2.87
C ALA A 86 0.99 13.62 -3.98
N GLU A 87 1.62 14.80 -4.01
CA GLU A 87 1.43 15.77 -5.10
C GLU A 87 1.93 15.18 -6.41
N SER A 88 1.17 15.41 -7.47
CA SER A 88 1.50 15.01 -8.84
C SER A 88 1.46 16.25 -9.71
N ARG A 89 2.49 16.44 -10.54
CA ARG A 89 2.55 17.55 -11.50
C ARG A 89 2.96 17.03 -12.87
N GLN A 90 2.33 17.55 -13.91
CA GLN A 90 2.74 17.25 -15.27
C GLN A 90 4.11 17.86 -15.56
N ILE A 91 5.01 17.09 -16.17
CA ILE A 91 6.30 17.59 -16.66
C ILE A 91 6.19 17.84 -18.16
N GLU A 92 5.84 16.81 -18.94
CA GLU A 92 5.78 16.88 -20.39
C GLU A 92 4.84 15.81 -20.96
N GLY A 93 3.97 16.20 -21.90
CA GLY A 93 3.08 15.26 -22.59
C GLY A 93 2.23 14.44 -21.61
N GLN A 94 2.47 13.13 -21.55
CA GLN A 94 1.76 12.20 -20.65
C GLN A 94 2.55 11.86 -19.38
N TYR A 95 3.68 12.53 -19.11
CA TYR A 95 4.56 12.25 -17.99
C TYR A 95 4.28 13.17 -16.81
N ASN A 96 4.11 12.56 -15.64
CA ASN A 96 3.95 13.25 -14.37
C ASN A 96 5.14 12.96 -13.45
N ASP A 97 5.54 13.98 -12.69
CA ASP A 97 6.38 13.86 -11.51
C ASP A 97 5.48 13.65 -10.29
N VAL A 98 5.81 12.67 -9.45
CA VAL A 98 5.07 12.41 -8.20
C VAL A 98 6.00 12.59 -7.03
N ALA A 99 5.63 13.47 -6.10
CA ALA A 99 6.45 13.81 -4.94
C ALA A 99 6.44 12.68 -3.90
N VAL A 100 7.29 11.67 -4.10
CA VAL A 100 7.42 10.46 -3.23
C VAL A 100 8.53 10.57 -2.18
N GLU A 101 9.18 11.74 -2.09
CA GLU A 101 10.14 12.09 -1.06
C GLU A 101 9.67 13.34 -0.30
N GLY A 102 9.98 13.42 0.99
CA GLY A 102 9.41 14.41 1.91
C GLY A 102 8.36 13.77 2.80
N ARG A 103 7.24 14.46 3.01
CA ARG A 103 6.18 14.03 3.92
C ARG A 103 4.81 14.36 3.34
N GLY A 104 3.82 13.51 3.59
CA GLY A 104 2.43 13.75 3.19
C GLY A 104 1.44 12.92 3.98
N LYS A 105 0.15 13.19 3.80
CA LYS A 105 -0.91 12.47 4.52
C LYS A 105 -0.98 11.01 4.07
N ALA A 106 -1.32 10.12 5.00
CA ALA A 106 -1.61 8.73 4.70
C ALA A 106 -2.82 8.25 5.51
N ALA A 107 -3.54 7.29 4.96
CA ALA A 107 -4.49 6.48 5.71
C ALA A 107 -4.05 5.02 5.61
N ILE A 108 -3.94 4.34 6.75
CA ILE A 108 -3.50 2.96 6.84
C ILE A 108 -4.71 2.12 7.22
N TYR A 109 -5.01 1.10 6.42
CA TYR A 109 -6.07 0.14 6.67
C TYR A 109 -5.44 -1.19 7.05
N LYS A 110 -5.59 -1.59 8.31
CA LYS A 110 -5.13 -2.88 8.85
C LYS A 110 -6.13 -3.38 9.88
N ASN A 111 -6.26 -4.69 10.03
CA ASN A 111 -7.22 -5.30 10.96
C ASN A 111 -8.66 -4.75 10.85
N GLY A 112 -9.12 -4.33 9.66
CA GLY A 112 -10.48 -3.78 9.50
C GLY A 112 -10.69 -2.39 10.10
N GLU A 113 -9.61 -1.67 10.40
CA GLU A 113 -9.64 -0.32 10.97
C GLU A 113 -8.94 0.65 10.02
N GLU A 114 -9.41 1.90 10.04
CA GLU A 114 -8.73 3.03 9.41
C GLU A 114 -7.87 3.75 10.47
N ILE A 115 -6.59 3.92 10.16
CA ILE A 115 -5.63 4.67 10.97
C ILE A 115 -5.19 5.88 10.17
N VAL A 116 -5.54 7.07 10.65
CA VAL A 116 -5.07 8.34 10.07
C VAL A 116 -3.61 8.56 10.44
N GLY A 117 -2.78 8.85 9.45
CA GLY A 117 -1.36 9.01 9.63
C GLY A 117 -0.69 9.87 8.55
N TYR A 118 0.60 9.68 8.41
CA TYR A 118 1.41 10.34 7.39
C TYR A 118 2.52 9.40 6.91
N TRP A 119 2.99 9.65 5.70
CA TRP A 119 4.19 9.02 5.17
C TRP A 119 5.37 9.99 5.23
N GLU A 120 6.57 9.46 5.36
CA GLU A 120 7.81 10.25 5.35
C GLU A 120 8.93 9.48 4.64
N LYS A 121 9.71 10.18 3.82
CA LYS A 121 10.96 9.67 3.23
C LYS A 121 11.96 10.83 3.16
N ASP A 122 13.15 10.64 3.72
CA ASP A 122 14.17 11.69 3.73
C ASP A 122 14.65 11.99 2.31
N LYS A 123 14.57 13.27 1.91
CA LYS A 123 15.05 13.78 0.62
C LYS A 123 16.58 13.86 0.55
N SER A 124 17.24 13.98 1.69
CA SER A 124 18.68 14.15 1.81
C SER A 124 19.44 12.82 1.91
N ASP A 125 18.74 11.74 2.29
CA ASP A 125 19.29 10.39 2.33
C ASP A 125 18.61 9.47 1.29
N PRO A 126 19.28 9.17 0.17
CA PRO A 126 18.79 8.22 -0.83
C PRO A 126 18.52 6.81 -0.27
N LYS A 127 19.14 6.45 0.86
CA LYS A 127 18.93 5.15 1.52
C LYS A 127 17.73 5.14 2.47
N SER A 128 17.15 6.30 2.78
CA SER A 128 15.97 6.40 3.62
C SER A 128 14.83 5.62 2.99
N LYS A 129 14.23 4.72 3.76
CA LYS A 129 13.03 4.00 3.34
C LYS A 129 11.81 4.92 3.40
N LEU A 130 10.71 4.48 2.80
CA LEU A 130 9.41 5.08 3.04
C LEU A 130 8.94 4.64 4.42
N TYR A 131 8.60 5.58 5.29
CA TYR A 131 8.03 5.34 6.61
C TYR A 131 6.56 5.71 6.63
N PHE A 132 5.80 5.10 7.54
CA PHE A 132 4.43 5.47 7.86
C PHE A 132 4.31 5.66 9.36
N PHE A 133 3.63 6.72 9.78
CA PHE A 133 3.50 7.11 11.17
C PHE A 133 2.06 7.50 11.52
N ASN A 134 1.69 7.37 12.79
CA ASN A 134 0.50 7.98 13.39
C ASN A 134 0.90 8.84 14.62
N SER A 135 -0.05 9.13 15.52
CA SER A 135 0.22 9.86 16.78
C SER A 135 1.14 9.11 17.75
N ASP A 136 1.21 7.78 17.63
CA ASP A 136 1.87 6.90 18.60
C ASP A 136 3.28 6.48 18.15
N GLY A 137 3.66 6.79 16.90
CA GLY A 137 4.96 6.48 16.32
C GLY A 137 4.87 5.79 14.96
N GLU A 138 5.90 5.01 14.62
CA GLU A 138 5.93 4.25 13.36
C GLU A 138 4.85 3.16 13.36
N ILE A 139 4.13 3.05 12.25
CA ILE A 139 3.08 2.05 12.07
C ILE A 139 3.68 0.66 12.16
N LYS A 140 3.12 -0.16 13.04
CA LYS A 140 3.34 -1.60 13.07
C LYS A 140 2.27 -2.29 12.22
N PHE A 141 2.67 -2.84 11.09
CA PHE A 141 1.77 -3.52 10.16
C PHE A 141 1.39 -4.91 10.66
N THR A 142 0.23 -5.40 10.23
CA THR A 142 -0.11 -6.82 10.41
C THR A 142 0.81 -7.66 9.52
N SER A 143 1.38 -8.75 10.01
CA SER A 143 2.29 -9.59 9.23
C SER A 143 1.63 -10.08 7.94
N GLY A 144 2.22 -9.74 6.80
CA GLY A 144 1.80 -10.16 5.48
C GLY A 144 1.90 -9.05 4.45
N GLN A 145 1.15 -9.21 3.34
CA GLN A 145 1.28 -8.32 2.20
C GLN A 145 0.77 -6.91 2.51
N ILE A 146 1.60 -5.90 2.18
CA ILE A 146 1.27 -4.48 2.27
C ILE A 146 1.08 -3.96 0.85
N TRP A 147 -0.07 -3.35 0.59
CA TRP A 147 -0.35 -2.67 -0.67
C TRP A 147 -0.33 -1.16 -0.45
N ILE A 148 0.43 -0.41 -1.26
CA ILE A 148 0.48 1.06 -1.17
C ILE A 148 -0.17 1.63 -2.43
N GLU A 149 -1.21 2.42 -2.22
CA GLU A 149 -1.95 3.17 -3.24
C GLU A 149 -1.52 4.62 -3.16
N VAL A 150 -0.79 5.09 -4.17
CA VAL A 150 -0.41 6.50 -4.26
C VAL A 150 -1.52 7.25 -4.97
N VAL A 151 -2.08 8.25 -4.30
CA VAL A 151 -3.20 9.05 -4.80
C VAL A 151 -2.90 10.54 -4.70
N GLU A 152 -3.53 11.34 -5.55
CA GLU A 152 -3.47 12.79 -5.42
C GLU A 152 -4.13 13.27 -4.11
N PRO A 153 -3.74 14.44 -3.57
CA PRO A 153 -4.27 14.92 -2.29
C PRO A 153 -5.80 15.05 -2.27
N GLY A 154 -6.42 15.40 -3.40
CA GLY A 154 -7.87 15.55 -3.55
C GLY A 154 -8.62 14.26 -3.93
N GLN A 155 -7.91 13.14 -4.16
CA GLN A 155 -8.54 11.90 -4.59
C GLN A 155 -9.51 11.37 -3.53
N GLU A 156 -10.75 11.08 -3.93
CA GLU A 156 -11.77 10.52 -3.04
C GLU A 156 -11.38 9.12 -2.57
N VAL A 157 -11.51 8.90 -1.26
CA VAL A 157 -11.30 7.61 -0.59
C VAL A 157 -12.41 7.44 0.43
N LYS A 158 -13.04 6.26 0.44
CA LYS A 158 -14.17 5.94 1.33
C LYS A 158 -13.93 4.63 2.03
N TRP A 159 -14.10 4.62 3.35
CA TRP A 159 -14.07 3.44 4.19
C TRP A 159 -15.42 3.27 4.90
N GLU A 160 -16.02 2.10 4.75
CA GLU A 160 -17.32 1.77 5.35
C GLU A 160 -17.25 0.40 6.02
N THR A 161 -17.57 0.32 7.30
CA THR A 161 -17.73 -0.95 8.01
C THR A 161 -19.12 -1.51 7.76
N GLN A 162 -19.21 -2.83 7.60
CA GLN A 162 -20.46 -3.55 7.42
C GLN A 162 -20.98 -4.01 8.80
N PRO A 163 -22.30 -4.07 8.99
CA PRO A 163 -22.90 -4.39 10.29
C PRO A 163 -22.47 -5.75 10.85
#